data_AF-A0A367FI03-F1
#
_entry.id   AF-A0A367FI03-F1
#
_cell.length_a   1.000
_cell.length_b   1.000
_cell.length_c   1.000
_cell.angle_alpha   90.00
_cell.angle_beta   90.00
_cell.angle_gamma   90.00
#
_symmetry.space_group_name_H-M   'P 1'
#
loop_
_entity.id
_entity.type
_entity.pdbx_description
1 polymer ?
#
loop_
_entity_poly.entity_id
_entity_poly.type
_entity_poly.pdbx_seq_one_letter_code
_entity_poly.pdbx_strand_id
1 'polypeptide(L)'
;MGGRESTVKAAWIGAIATVLAATIGAYSAFTGSRSAGPEPSTPTEHTDVDGPAPTRPVPHSPDGRGAPLAGTWTGTATHPTAGVEFPVNIWMPDTIASGTESGTMRWGSDLHCWARLKWAGGSAKKATLTLNEVTGASCYAGTLTLVRQEAGGLYFEVTREGENGPRYLGRLKPQ
;
A
#
# COMPACT_ATOMS: atom_id res chain seq x y z
N MET A 1 -30.48 34.15 30.49
CA MET A 1 -30.57 32.77 29.98
C MET A 1 -29.17 32.20 30.01
N GLY A 2 -28.90 31.36 31.01
CA GLY A 2 -27.58 30.87 31.38
C GLY A 2 -27.18 29.59 30.65
N GLY A 3 -25.87 29.43 30.48
CA GLY A 3 -25.22 28.33 29.77
C GLY A 3 -25.43 26.95 30.37
N ARG A 4 -25.26 25.95 29.51
CA ARG A 4 -25.07 24.55 29.90
C ARG A 4 -23.84 24.03 29.18
N GLU A 5 -22.73 24.07 29.92
CA GLU A 5 -21.58 23.21 29.73
C GLU A 5 -22.04 21.74 29.82
N SER A 6 -21.55 20.89 28.93
CA SER A 6 -21.72 19.43 29.04
C SER A 6 -20.40 18.77 28.74
N THR A 7 -19.58 18.74 29.78
CA THR A 7 -18.41 17.89 29.97
C THR A 7 -18.87 16.45 30.11
N VAL A 8 -18.45 15.57 29.19
CA VAL A 8 -18.55 14.12 29.43
C VAL A 8 -17.15 13.53 29.37
N LYS A 9 -16.76 12.98 30.52
CA LYS A 9 -15.44 12.48 30.88
C LYS A 9 -15.17 11.15 30.17
N ALA A 10 -14.00 11.04 29.54
CA ALA A 10 -13.44 9.78 29.09
C ALA A 10 -13.04 8.91 30.29
N ALA A 11 -13.38 7.62 30.24
CA ALA A 11 -12.91 6.61 31.19
C ALA A 11 -12.13 5.52 30.43
N TRP A 12 -10.84 5.41 30.77
CA TRP A 12 -9.87 4.45 30.29
C TRP A 12 -9.76 3.28 31.28
N ILE A 13 -9.92 2.04 30.81
CA ILE A 13 -9.42 0.79 31.44
C ILE A 13 -9.24 -0.18 30.24
N GLY A 14 -8.09 -0.73 29.85
CA GLY A 14 -6.90 -1.12 30.59
C GLY A 14 -6.86 -2.65 30.64
N ALA A 15 -6.24 -3.32 29.65
CA ALA A 15 -5.72 -4.69 29.79
C ALA A 15 -4.74 -5.02 28.65
N ILE A 16 -3.45 -4.92 28.96
CA ILE A 16 -2.33 -5.43 28.17
C ILE A 16 -2.14 -6.89 28.58
N ALA A 17 -2.21 -7.83 27.64
CA ALA A 17 -1.80 -9.21 27.86
C ALA A 17 -0.67 -9.55 26.88
N THR A 18 0.54 -9.53 27.41
CA THR A 18 1.78 -10.00 26.77
C THR A 18 1.85 -11.52 26.89
N VAL A 19 2.03 -12.24 25.78
CA VAL A 19 2.51 -13.63 25.81
C VAL A 19 3.61 -13.78 24.76
N LEU A 20 4.83 -14.01 25.26
CA LEU A 20 5.96 -14.56 24.52
C LEU A 20 5.67 -16.02 24.11
N ALA A 21 6.18 -16.46 22.96
CA ALA A 21 7.27 -17.46 22.90
C ALA A 21 7.47 -18.02 21.49
N ALA A 22 8.74 -18.32 21.24
CA ALA A 22 9.39 -18.74 20.01
C ALA A 22 8.84 -20.02 19.35
N THR A 23 8.97 -20.09 18.02
CA THR A 23 9.23 -21.36 17.33
C THR A 23 10.39 -21.18 16.36
N ILE A 24 11.50 -21.84 16.70
CA ILE A 24 12.63 -22.14 15.83
C ILE A 24 12.14 -23.28 14.93
N GLY A 25 12.00 -23.03 13.63
CA GLY A 25 11.52 -23.99 12.64
C GLY A 25 12.58 -24.27 11.57
N ALA A 26 13.01 -25.53 11.54
CA ALA A 26 14.15 -26.10 10.83
C ALA A 26 14.31 -25.77 9.33
N TYR A 27 15.59 -25.64 8.95
CA TYR A 27 16.12 -25.78 7.60
C TYR A 27 15.63 -27.08 6.94
N SER A 28 15.20 -26.99 5.68
CA SER A 28 15.11 -28.13 4.77
C SER A 28 15.82 -27.77 3.48
N ALA A 29 17.08 -28.21 3.36
CA ALA A 29 17.77 -28.28 2.10
C ALA A 29 17.16 -29.42 1.28
N PHE A 30 16.44 -29.10 0.20
CA PHE A 30 16.00 -30.10 -0.77
C PHE A 30 16.99 -30.13 -1.93
N THR A 31 17.84 -31.14 -1.89
CA THR A 31 18.77 -31.56 -2.95
C THR A 31 18.07 -32.53 -3.91
N GLY A 32 18.30 -32.36 -5.22
CA GLY A 32 18.00 -33.36 -6.27
C GLY A 32 16.70 -33.07 -7.03
N SER A 33 16.62 -33.17 -8.36
CA SER A 33 17.41 -34.01 -9.26
C SER A 33 17.47 -33.39 -10.66
N ARG A 34 18.66 -33.44 -11.27
CA ARG A 34 18.85 -33.26 -12.72
C ARG A 34 18.27 -34.49 -13.42
N SER A 35 17.27 -34.30 -14.28
CA SER A 35 16.95 -35.25 -15.34
C SER A 35 17.53 -34.70 -16.63
N ALA A 36 18.67 -35.26 -17.03
CA ALA A 36 19.18 -35.19 -18.38
C ALA A 36 18.47 -36.28 -19.21
N GLY A 37 17.93 -35.90 -20.36
CA GLY A 37 17.36 -36.78 -21.37
C GLY A 37 17.19 -36.02 -22.69
N PRO A 38 17.41 -36.66 -23.85
CA PRO A 38 18.18 -36.08 -24.95
C PRO A 38 17.35 -35.36 -26.03
N GLU A 39 17.95 -34.28 -26.56
CA GLU A 39 18.26 -33.94 -27.98
C GLU A 39 17.34 -34.37 -29.16
N PRO A 40 17.52 -33.78 -30.35
CA PRO A 40 16.85 -32.59 -30.86
C PRO A 40 15.83 -32.94 -31.96
N SER A 41 14.90 -32.02 -32.24
CA SER A 41 14.09 -32.09 -33.46
C SER A 41 13.99 -30.71 -34.09
N THR A 42 14.79 -30.55 -35.14
CA THR A 42 14.55 -29.87 -36.41
C THR A 42 14.06 -28.41 -36.40
N PRO A 43 14.76 -27.50 -37.11
CA PRO A 43 14.30 -26.14 -37.31
C PRO A 43 13.16 -26.13 -38.32
N THR A 44 11.95 -25.78 -37.89
CA THR A 44 10.91 -25.33 -38.82
C THR A 44 11.05 -23.84 -38.99
N GLU A 45 11.69 -23.48 -40.10
CA GLU A 45 11.58 -22.20 -40.78
C GLU A 45 10.09 -21.85 -40.92
N HIS A 46 9.63 -20.90 -40.10
CA HIS A 46 8.36 -20.22 -40.32
C HIS A 46 8.68 -18.76 -40.62
N THR A 47 8.70 -18.51 -41.93
CA THR A 47 8.42 -17.25 -42.63
C THR A 47 8.01 -16.08 -41.75
N ASP A 48 8.81 -15.02 -41.84
CA ASP A 48 8.44 -13.61 -41.78
C ASP A 48 6.94 -13.39 -42.02
N VAL A 49 6.25 -13.01 -40.95
CA VAL A 49 5.04 -12.22 -41.03
C VAL A 49 5.35 -10.94 -40.27
N ASP A 50 5.79 -9.93 -41.03
CA ASP A 50 5.82 -8.52 -40.65
C ASP A 50 4.36 -8.06 -40.44
N GLY A 51 3.79 -8.46 -39.29
CA GLY A 51 2.47 -8.08 -38.82
C GLY A 51 2.64 -7.16 -37.63
N PRO A 52 1.96 -6.01 -37.57
CA PRO A 52 2.06 -5.11 -36.43
C PRO A 52 1.76 -5.90 -35.15
N ALA A 53 2.70 -5.83 -34.20
CA ALA A 53 2.58 -6.50 -32.91
C ALA A 53 1.16 -6.30 -32.37
N PRO A 54 0.44 -7.37 -31.97
CA PRO A 54 -0.87 -7.20 -31.36
C PRO A 54 -0.66 -6.35 -30.11
N THR A 55 -1.09 -5.10 -30.18
CA THR A 55 -1.27 -4.25 -29.02
C THR A 55 -2.21 -5.01 -28.11
N ARG A 56 -1.63 -5.70 -27.11
CA ARG A 56 -2.42 -6.28 -26.02
C ARG A 56 -3.35 -5.16 -25.56
N PRO A 57 -4.67 -5.31 -25.65
CA PRO A 57 -5.57 -4.37 -25.03
C PRO A 57 -5.19 -4.35 -23.56
N VAL A 58 -4.64 -3.24 -23.07
CA VAL A 58 -4.55 -3.01 -21.63
C VAL A 58 -5.99 -3.20 -21.15
N PRO A 59 -6.27 -4.13 -20.20
CA PRO A 59 -7.62 -4.36 -19.73
C PRO A 59 -8.13 -3.09 -19.05
N HIS A 60 -8.72 -2.19 -19.82
CA HIS A 60 -9.55 -1.12 -19.31
C HIS A 60 -10.86 -1.83 -19.01
N SER A 61 -10.99 -2.37 -17.80
CA SER A 61 -12.25 -2.97 -17.35
C SER A 61 -13.37 -1.96 -17.59
N PRO A 62 -14.31 -2.23 -18.52
CA PRO A 62 -15.31 -1.26 -18.97
C PRO A 62 -16.34 -0.93 -17.88
N ASP A 63 -16.28 -1.62 -16.75
CA ASP A 63 -17.26 -1.49 -15.66
C ASP A 63 -16.82 -0.53 -14.54
N GLY A 64 -15.67 0.14 -14.65
CA GLY A 64 -15.15 1.02 -13.59
C GLY A 64 -14.83 0.30 -12.28
N ARG A 65 -14.66 -1.04 -12.33
CA ARG A 65 -14.39 -1.92 -11.17
C ARG A 65 -12.91 -2.22 -10.93
N GLY A 66 -11.98 -1.64 -11.71
CA GLY A 66 -10.58 -1.60 -11.29
C GLY A 66 -10.48 -0.76 -10.03
N ALA A 67 -9.70 -1.18 -9.02
CA ALA A 67 -9.55 -0.35 -7.83
C ALA A 67 -9.10 1.05 -8.28
N PRO A 68 -9.87 2.09 -7.97
CA PRO A 68 -9.77 3.42 -8.58
C PRO A 68 -8.46 4.14 -8.27
N LEU A 69 -7.58 3.54 -7.47
CA LEU A 69 -6.32 4.07 -6.99
C LEU A 69 -5.15 3.09 -7.21
N ALA A 70 -5.37 2.00 -7.95
CA ALA A 70 -4.33 1.05 -8.26
C ALA A 70 -3.14 1.71 -8.98
N GLY A 71 -1.95 1.14 -8.82
CA GLY A 71 -0.71 1.61 -9.42
C GLY A 71 0.33 2.07 -8.39
N THR A 72 1.41 2.65 -8.91
CA THR A 72 2.49 3.22 -8.12
C THR A 72 2.36 4.74 -8.09
N TRP A 73 2.51 5.30 -6.90
CA TRP A 73 2.33 6.72 -6.61
C TRP A 73 3.55 7.24 -5.86
N THR A 74 4.06 8.38 -6.29
CA THR A 74 5.22 9.02 -5.66
C THR A 74 4.94 10.49 -5.36
N GLY A 75 5.58 11.02 -4.32
CA GLY A 75 5.46 12.43 -3.98
C GLY A 75 6.17 12.76 -2.68
N THR A 76 5.70 13.81 -2.02
CA THR A 76 6.24 14.29 -0.75
C THR A 76 5.15 14.39 0.31
N ALA A 77 5.52 14.16 1.55
CA ALA A 77 4.71 14.46 2.72
C ALA A 77 5.33 15.61 3.51
N THR A 78 4.50 16.36 4.21
CA THR A 78 4.92 17.39 5.16
C THR A 78 4.36 17.06 6.53
N HIS A 79 5.17 17.17 7.58
CA HIS A 79 4.67 17.12 8.97
C HIS A 79 4.02 18.48 9.33
N PRO A 80 2.73 18.55 9.69
CA PRO A 80 1.99 19.81 9.82
C PRO A 80 2.62 20.83 10.79
N THR A 81 3.24 20.37 11.88
CA THR A 81 3.83 21.28 12.89
C THR A 81 5.34 21.45 12.75
N ALA A 82 6.02 20.55 12.02
CA ALA A 82 7.48 20.60 11.91
C ALA A 82 7.95 21.17 10.58
N GLY A 83 7.07 21.25 9.56
CA GLY A 83 7.39 21.79 8.24
C GLY A 83 8.42 20.98 7.45
N VAL A 84 8.84 19.82 7.97
CA VAL A 84 9.80 18.95 7.30
C VAL A 84 9.09 18.19 6.19
N GLU A 85 9.64 18.28 4.98
CA GLU A 85 9.22 17.50 3.82
C GLU A 85 10.07 16.25 3.65
N PHE A 86 9.44 15.15 3.24
CA PHE A 86 10.14 13.89 2.96
C PHE A 86 9.44 13.08 1.86
N PRO A 87 10.19 12.21 1.14
CA PRO A 87 9.62 11.44 0.04
C PRO A 87 8.64 10.36 0.51
N VAL A 88 7.70 10.04 -0.37
CA VAL A 88 6.72 8.96 -0.20
C VAL A 88 6.61 8.16 -1.49
N ASN A 89 6.55 6.84 -1.34
CA ASN A 89 6.23 5.90 -2.42
C ASN A 89 5.12 4.96 -1.94
N ILE A 90 4.08 4.80 -2.76
CA ILE A 90 2.94 3.93 -2.47
C ILE A 90 2.72 3.03 -3.68
N TRP A 91 2.63 1.73 -3.45
CA TRP A 91 2.17 0.76 -4.43
C TRP A 91 0.84 0.15 -3.98
N MET A 92 -0.14 0.15 -4.86
CA MET A 92 -1.46 -0.44 -4.62
C MET A 92 -1.83 -1.39 -5.75
N PRO A 93 -2.06 -2.69 -5.47
CA PRO A 93 -2.60 -3.60 -6.47
C PRO A 93 -4.07 -3.26 -6.77
N ASP A 94 -4.53 -3.63 -7.96
CA ASP A 94 -5.92 -3.49 -8.40
C ASP A 94 -6.90 -4.33 -7.56
N THR A 95 -6.41 -5.39 -6.95
CA THR A 95 -7.20 -6.28 -6.07
C THR A 95 -7.25 -5.80 -4.61
N ILE A 96 -6.57 -4.72 -4.21
CA ILE A 96 -6.46 -4.32 -2.80
C ILE A 96 -7.83 -4.17 -2.11
N ALA A 97 -8.82 -3.65 -2.83
CA ALA A 97 -10.18 -3.42 -2.31
C ALA A 97 -10.93 -4.73 -1.99
N SER A 98 -10.57 -5.84 -2.65
CA SER A 98 -11.10 -7.17 -2.35
C SER A 98 -10.41 -7.87 -1.17
N GLY A 99 -9.26 -7.34 -0.74
CA GLY A 99 -8.45 -7.91 0.33
C GLY A 99 -7.59 -9.11 -0.08
N THR A 100 -7.58 -9.51 -1.36
CA THR A 100 -6.76 -10.61 -1.87
C THR A 100 -5.26 -10.31 -1.81
N GLU A 101 -4.87 -9.09 -2.22
CA GLU A 101 -3.50 -8.61 -2.13
C GLU A 101 -3.40 -7.39 -1.24
N SER A 102 -2.18 -7.07 -0.82
CA SER A 102 -1.87 -5.90 0.01
C SER A 102 -0.99 -4.94 -0.75
N GLY A 103 -1.19 -3.65 -0.54
CA GLY A 103 -0.28 -2.63 -1.04
C GLY A 103 0.93 -2.47 -0.14
N THR A 104 1.84 -1.58 -0.52
CA THR A 104 2.96 -1.15 0.33
C THR A 104 3.10 0.36 0.32
N MET A 105 3.61 0.91 1.41
CA MET A 105 3.98 2.32 1.53
C MET A 105 5.37 2.42 2.10
N ARG A 106 6.19 3.29 1.50
CA ARG A 106 7.49 3.70 2.00
C ARG A 106 7.52 5.21 2.19
N TRP A 107 8.11 5.66 3.29
CA TRP A 107 8.19 7.08 3.61
C TRP A 107 9.38 7.40 4.53
N GLY A 108 9.59 8.68 4.80
CA GLY A 108 10.74 9.17 5.57
C GLY A 108 11.83 9.72 4.66
N SER A 109 12.83 10.39 5.24
CA SER A 109 13.90 11.14 4.53
C SER A 109 14.58 10.33 3.42
N ASP A 110 14.73 9.03 3.65
CA ASP A 110 15.43 8.05 2.81
C ASP A 110 14.53 6.83 2.51
N LEU A 111 13.21 6.98 2.64
CA LEU A 111 12.23 5.90 2.50
C LEU A 111 12.51 4.71 3.46
N HIS A 112 13.02 5.02 4.66
CA HIS A 112 13.38 4.03 5.68
C HIS A 112 12.18 3.42 6.38
N CYS A 113 11.06 4.13 6.47
CA CYS A 113 9.82 3.56 6.96
C CYS A 113 9.16 2.72 5.88
N TRP A 114 8.62 1.57 6.29
CA TRP A 114 7.85 0.69 5.42
C TRP A 114 6.60 0.19 6.14
N ALA A 115 5.50 0.06 5.42
CA ALA A 115 4.26 -0.53 5.90
C ALA A 115 3.58 -1.35 4.81
N ARG A 116 2.90 -2.40 5.24
CA ARG A 116 1.92 -3.12 4.44
C ARG A 116 0.57 -2.39 4.50
N LEU A 117 -0.06 -2.21 3.35
CA LEU A 117 -1.36 -1.55 3.24
C LEU A 117 -2.47 -2.58 3.16
N LYS A 118 -3.46 -2.46 4.06
CA LYS A 118 -4.69 -3.27 4.02
C LYS A 118 -5.88 -2.37 3.77
N TRP A 119 -6.79 -2.81 2.91
CA TRP A 119 -8.03 -2.09 2.67
C TRP A 119 -8.90 -2.02 3.93
N ALA A 120 -9.31 -0.80 4.30
CA ALA A 120 -10.21 -0.55 5.42
C ALA A 120 -11.57 0.01 4.96
N GLY A 121 -11.70 0.41 3.69
CA GLY A 121 -12.95 0.91 3.12
C GLY A 121 -12.72 2.07 2.14
N GLY A 122 -13.76 2.44 1.39
CA GLY A 122 -13.66 3.55 0.44
C GLY A 122 -14.60 3.46 -0.76
N SER A 123 -14.28 4.24 -1.78
CA SER A 123 -15.00 4.42 -3.03
C SER A 123 -14.05 4.73 -4.19
N ALA A 124 -14.63 4.96 -5.38
CA ALA A 124 -13.95 5.43 -6.60
C ALA A 124 -13.03 6.66 -6.41
N LYS A 125 -13.26 7.49 -5.39
CA LYS A 125 -12.53 8.77 -5.22
C LYS A 125 -11.80 8.88 -3.89
N LYS A 126 -12.05 7.96 -2.94
CA LYS A 126 -11.45 7.99 -1.61
C LYS A 126 -11.17 6.59 -1.14
N ALA A 127 -9.99 6.33 -0.61
CA ALA A 127 -9.68 5.07 0.07
C ALA A 127 -9.16 5.33 1.48
N THR A 128 -9.49 4.40 2.36
CA THR A 128 -8.93 4.30 3.70
C THR A 128 -8.19 2.97 3.77
N LEU A 129 -6.92 3.03 4.14
CA LEU A 129 -6.02 1.89 4.26
C LEU A 129 -5.42 1.87 5.66
N THR A 130 -5.25 0.68 6.24
CA THR A 130 -4.50 0.51 7.49
C THR A 130 -3.02 0.32 7.16
N LEU A 131 -2.15 1.04 7.88
CA LEU A 131 -0.70 0.84 7.89
C LEU A 131 -0.39 -0.31 8.87
N ASN A 132 -0.24 -1.51 8.32
CA ASN A 132 0.07 -2.73 9.07
C ASN A 132 1.54 -3.11 8.91
N GLU A 133 2.03 -4.00 9.78
CA GLU A 133 3.38 -4.57 9.70
C GLU A 133 4.46 -3.49 9.55
N VAL A 134 4.32 -2.38 10.30
CA VAL A 134 5.20 -1.22 10.15
C VAL A 134 6.62 -1.54 10.62
N THR A 135 7.60 -1.19 9.80
CA THR A 135 9.04 -1.36 10.09
C THR A 135 9.79 -0.05 9.87
N GLY A 136 10.95 0.06 10.54
CA GLY A 136 11.80 1.26 10.54
C GLY A 136 11.75 2.02 11.87
N ALA A 137 12.82 2.77 12.16
CA ALA A 137 12.92 3.57 13.38
C ALA A 137 11.98 4.78 13.30
N SER A 138 11.23 5.03 14.39
CA SER A 138 10.27 6.14 14.50
C SER A 138 9.12 6.09 13.47
N CYS A 139 8.79 4.89 12.98
CA CYS A 139 7.66 4.62 12.11
C CYS A 139 6.50 4.05 12.96
N TYR A 140 5.26 4.39 12.62
CA TYR A 140 4.10 4.03 13.43
C TYR A 140 2.97 3.46 12.58
N ALA A 141 2.22 2.52 13.17
CA ALA A 141 0.94 2.06 12.65
C ALA A 141 -0.08 3.20 12.65
N GLY A 142 -1.12 3.03 11.83
CA GLY A 142 -2.15 4.04 11.68
C GLY A 142 -3.00 3.85 10.44
N THR A 143 -3.55 4.96 9.96
CA THR A 143 -4.48 5.01 8.84
C THR A 143 -3.94 5.93 7.76
N LEU A 144 -3.92 5.44 6.53
CA LEU A 144 -3.67 6.21 5.32
C LEU A 144 -5.01 6.49 4.64
N THR A 145 -5.34 7.77 4.47
CA THR A 145 -6.48 8.20 3.66
C THR A 145 -5.97 8.77 2.34
N LEU A 146 -6.53 8.32 1.23
CA LEU A 146 -6.21 8.77 -0.12
C LEU A 146 -7.45 9.42 -0.74
N VAL A 147 -7.29 10.54 -1.42
CA VAL A 147 -8.36 11.25 -2.13
C VAL A 147 -7.89 11.62 -3.53
N ARG A 148 -8.61 11.16 -4.55
CA ARG A 148 -8.33 11.47 -5.95
C ARG A 148 -8.58 12.95 -6.22
N GLN A 149 -7.61 13.60 -6.86
CA GLN A 149 -7.68 14.98 -7.32
C GLN A 149 -8.11 15.03 -8.78
N GLU A 150 -8.72 16.14 -9.21
CA GLU A 150 -9.19 16.32 -10.59
C GLU A 150 -8.04 16.26 -11.62
N ALA A 151 -6.85 16.74 -11.24
CA ALA A 151 -5.65 16.72 -12.07
C ALA A 151 -4.95 15.33 -12.15
N GLY A 152 -5.62 14.25 -11.73
CA GLY A 152 -5.10 12.89 -11.85
C GLY A 152 -4.13 12.44 -10.74
N GLY A 153 -3.73 13.33 -9.84
CA GLY A 153 -2.95 13.01 -8.63
C GLY A 153 -3.79 12.55 -7.44
N LEU A 154 -3.13 12.22 -6.33
CA LEU A 154 -3.78 11.95 -5.04
C LEU A 154 -3.37 12.99 -4.01
N TYR A 155 -4.31 13.38 -3.16
CA TYR A 155 -4.01 13.92 -1.85
C TYR A 155 -4.02 12.78 -0.84
N PHE A 156 -3.12 12.81 0.13
CA PHE A 156 -3.10 11.80 1.19
C PHE A 156 -2.90 12.41 2.56
N GLU A 157 -3.38 11.68 3.56
CA GLU A 157 -3.20 11.95 4.97
C GLU A 157 -2.86 10.66 5.69
N VAL A 158 -1.88 10.73 6.60
CA VAL A 158 -1.54 9.65 7.51
C VAL A 158 -1.87 10.09 8.92
N THR A 159 -2.71 9.31 9.60
CA THR A 159 -3.04 9.49 11.02
C THR A 159 -2.42 8.35 11.80
N ARG A 160 -1.65 8.65 12.84
CA ARG A 160 -1.10 7.63 13.73
C ARG A 160 -2.24 6.99 14.53
N GLU A 161 -2.13 5.70 14.79
CA GLU A 161 -3.09 5.01 15.64
C GLU A 161 -3.25 5.71 17.01
N GLY A 162 -4.51 5.93 17.41
CA GLY A 162 -4.86 6.64 18.65
C GLY A 162 -4.80 8.17 18.59
N GLU A 163 -4.36 8.75 17.47
CA GLU A 163 -4.38 10.20 17.25
C GLU A 163 -5.63 10.62 16.45
N ASN A 164 -6.13 11.84 16.71
CA ASN A 164 -7.32 12.39 16.05
C ASN A 164 -7.00 13.28 14.84
N GLY A 165 -5.71 13.50 14.54
CA GLY A 165 -5.27 14.43 13.50
C GLY A 165 -4.17 13.84 12.62
N PRO A 166 -3.96 14.40 11.41
CA PRO A 166 -2.94 13.92 10.51
C PRO A 166 -1.55 14.21 11.07
N ARG A 167 -0.68 13.20 11.04
CA ARG A 167 0.75 13.35 11.29
C ARG A 167 1.51 13.84 10.08
N TYR A 168 1.07 13.40 8.91
CA TYR A 168 1.68 13.76 7.64
C TYR A 168 0.58 13.90 6.61
N LEU A 169 0.76 14.85 5.70
CA LEU A 169 -0.13 15.08 4.57
C LEU A 169 0.69 15.42 3.34
N GLY A 170 0.14 15.21 2.16
CA GLY A 170 0.88 15.52 0.95
C GLY A 170 0.14 15.21 -0.33
N ARG A 171 0.88 15.29 -1.42
CA ARG A 171 0.37 15.04 -2.78
C ARG A 171 1.22 13.98 -3.46
N LEU A 172 0.57 13.11 -4.20
CA LEU A 172 1.19 12.05 -4.97
C LEU A 172 0.81 12.19 -6.44
N LYS A 173 1.73 11.78 -7.30
CA LYS A 173 1.55 11.66 -8.74
C LYS A 173 1.72 10.19 -9.13
N PRO A 174 1.03 9.71 -10.18
CA PRO A 174 1.31 8.39 -10.72
C PRO A 174 2.76 8.36 -11.22
N GLN A 175 3.42 7.21 -11.04
CA GLN A 175 4.75 6.96 -11.59
C GLN A 175 4.66 6.51 -13.06
#